data_AF-A0A0R2SWL4-F1
#
_entry.id   AF-A0A0R2SWL4-F1
#
_cell.length_a   1.000
_cell.length_b   1.000
_cell.length_c   1.000
_cell.angle_alpha   90.00
_cell.angle_beta   90.00
_cell.angle_gamma   90.00
#
_symmetry.space_group_name_H-M   'P 1'
#
loop_
_entity.id
_entity.type
_entity.pdbx_description
1 polymer ?
#
loop_
_entity_poly.entity_id
_entity_poly.type
_entity_poly.pdbx_seq_one_letter_code
_entity_poly.pdbx_strand_id
1 'polypeptide(L)'
;MQKNEHLLSLRSLSVALGLIALMLGLLASVAVLRGDDFGRVNLLSSLSLFALLPSIGLVVTLLLLFLGRRNGIAALLIELPLAPKKLTSLLLTQRSGVSRQTALFSLSQSLTLSFATGNLVGFVLMLLATDVSFVWRSTLLDAATLFPILDTLASPWGFWQAAQPSLEMLNQTQDFRLRGALLEGNYVGQWWQFLLAAQLCYSIVPRALLWLFANNKFKRAAQLQDSEQDPSHQLAVVTPAPESDKLAASVSEIPANAVLFDCAHTSDALLSKIEKSLRVSASYKAPTSFDFTLDGISPTSTPS
;
A
#
# COMPACT_ATOMS: atom_id res chain seq x y z
N MET A 1 -22.01 18.52 1.16
CA MET A 1 -21.13 18.58 2.36
C MET A 1 -20.49 17.23 2.70
N GLN A 2 -21.24 16.13 2.79
CA GLN A 2 -20.76 14.80 3.22
C GLN A 2 -19.57 14.20 2.41
N LYS A 3 -19.49 14.46 1.08
CA LYS A 3 -18.36 14.01 0.23
C LYS A 3 -17.02 14.67 0.62
N ASN A 4 -17.04 15.94 1.05
CA ASN A 4 -15.82 16.67 1.41
C ASN A 4 -15.24 16.20 2.76
N GLU A 5 -16.10 15.89 3.73
CA GLU A 5 -15.66 15.40 5.04
C GLU A 5 -15.00 14.02 4.95
N HIS A 6 -15.54 13.13 4.10
CA HIS A 6 -14.97 11.81 3.86
C HIS A 6 -13.56 11.89 3.24
N LEU A 7 -13.36 12.79 2.27
CA LEU A 7 -12.06 13.02 1.63
C LEU A 7 -11.04 13.61 2.62
N LEU A 8 -11.47 14.56 3.46
CA LEU A 8 -10.63 15.15 4.50
C LEU A 8 -10.20 14.12 5.55
N SER A 9 -11.13 13.27 6.02
CA SER A 9 -10.85 12.19 6.98
C SER A 9 -9.91 11.13 6.39
N LEU A 10 -10.05 10.80 5.11
CA LEU A 10 -9.16 9.85 4.45
C LEU A 10 -7.74 10.42 4.31
N ARG A 11 -7.65 11.71 3.95
CA ARG A 11 -6.37 12.40 3.82
C ARG A 11 -5.64 12.51 5.17
N SER A 12 -6.33 12.90 6.24
CA SER A 12 -5.72 12.97 7.57
C SER A 12 -5.22 11.61 8.06
N LEU A 13 -5.97 10.54 7.82
CA LEU A 13 -5.57 9.18 8.18
C LEU A 13 -4.35 8.71 7.37
N SER A 14 -4.31 9.02 6.07
CA SER A 14 -3.15 8.70 5.22
C SER A 14 -1.88 9.45 5.66
N VAL A 15 -2.02 10.71 6.10
CA VAL A 15 -0.92 11.51 6.65
C VAL A 15 -0.44 10.91 7.97
N ALA A 16 -1.35 10.54 8.87
CA ALA A 16 -0.99 9.90 10.14
C ALA A 16 -0.22 8.58 9.92
N LEU A 17 -0.69 7.73 9.00
CA LEU A 17 0.02 6.50 8.63
C LEU A 17 1.38 6.77 7.98
N GLY A 18 1.47 7.81 7.14
CA GLY A 18 2.74 8.27 6.58
C GLY A 18 3.72 8.73 7.64
N LEU A 19 3.27 9.48 8.65
CA LEU A 19 4.09 9.91 9.79
C LEU A 19 4.58 8.72 10.62
N ILE A 20 3.71 7.73 10.88
CA ILE A 20 4.11 6.50 11.56
C ILE A 20 5.18 5.76 10.76
N ALA A 21 4.99 5.60 9.45
CA ALA A 21 5.96 4.96 8.57
C ALA A 21 7.30 5.73 8.56
N LEU A 22 7.26 7.06 8.54
CA LEU A 22 8.44 7.92 8.63
C LEU A 22 9.18 7.72 9.95
N MET A 23 8.46 7.73 11.08
CA MET A 23 9.06 7.49 12.39
C MET A 23 9.67 6.09 12.50
N LEU A 24 8.99 5.06 11.98
CA LEU A 24 9.53 3.71 11.92
C LEU A 24 10.80 3.63 11.07
N GLY A 25 10.85 4.34 9.94
CA GLY A 25 12.05 4.43 9.11
C GLY A 25 13.21 5.12 9.81
N LEU A 26 12.92 6.23 10.50
CA LEU A 26 13.93 6.94 11.29
C LEU A 26 14.49 6.06 12.41
N LEU A 27 13.63 5.40 13.18
CA LEU A 27 14.03 4.50 14.25
C LEU A 27 14.80 3.28 13.72
N ALA A 28 14.39 2.72 12.58
CA ALA A 28 15.11 1.61 11.94
C ALA A 28 16.52 2.02 11.52
N SER A 29 16.68 3.21 10.94
CA SER A 29 17.99 3.75 10.60
C SER A 29 18.85 3.97 11.83
N VAL A 30 18.32 4.59 12.89
CA VAL A 30 19.06 4.79 14.15
C VAL A 30 19.46 3.45 14.78
N ALA A 31 18.58 2.44 14.72
CA ALA A 31 18.87 1.12 15.27
C ALA A 31 20.02 0.42 14.53
N VAL A 32 20.04 0.49 13.19
CA VAL A 32 21.08 -0.15 12.39
C VAL A 32 22.41 0.61 12.42
N LEU A 33 22.36 1.94 12.58
CA LEU A 33 23.54 2.79 12.68
C LEU A 33 24.05 2.95 14.12
N ARG A 34 23.45 2.25 15.09
CA ARG A 34 23.97 2.23 16.45
C ARG A 34 25.31 1.50 16.45
N GLY A 35 26.39 2.26 16.59
CA GLY A 35 27.74 1.71 16.64
C GLY A 35 27.99 0.86 17.88
N ASP A 36 29.06 0.07 17.83
CA ASP A 36 29.62 -0.57 19.02
C ASP A 36 30.26 0.46 19.97
N ASP A 37 30.85 0.00 21.08
CA ASP A 37 31.50 0.87 22.08
C ASP A 37 32.61 1.76 21.48
N PHE A 38 33.09 1.45 20.27
CA PHE A 38 34.09 2.19 19.52
C PHE A 38 33.50 3.03 18.39
N GLY A 39 32.17 3.17 18.31
CA GLY A 39 31.49 3.94 17.26
C GLY A 39 31.49 3.27 15.88
N ARG A 40 31.82 1.97 15.80
CA ARG A 40 31.89 1.23 14.53
C ARG A 40 30.53 0.69 14.14
N VAL A 41 30.12 0.93 12.90
CA VAL A 41 28.83 0.50 12.36
C VAL A 41 29.05 -0.55 11.28
N ASN A 42 28.25 -1.62 11.31
CA ASN A 42 28.35 -2.70 10.34
C ASN A 42 27.75 -2.27 8.98
N LEU A 43 28.63 -2.08 8.00
CA LEU A 43 28.29 -1.72 6.63
C LEU A 43 27.28 -2.68 5.99
N LEU A 44 27.43 -4.00 6.19
CA LEU A 44 26.54 -5.00 5.57
C LEU A 44 25.13 -4.91 6.13
N SER A 45 25.00 -4.65 7.44
CA SER A 45 23.70 -4.40 8.08
C SER A 45 23.05 -3.12 7.56
N SER A 46 23.83 -2.04 7.42
CA SER A 46 23.36 -0.78 6.84
C SER A 46 22.91 -0.97 5.38
N LEU A 47 23.70 -1.66 4.56
CA LEU A 47 23.37 -1.95 3.16
C LEU A 47 22.13 -2.82 3.03
N SER A 48 21.94 -3.76 3.96
CA SER A 48 20.75 -4.62 4.00
C SER A 48 19.48 -3.80 4.22
N LEU A 49 19.49 -2.87 5.17
CA LEU A 49 18.34 -2.00 5.43
C LEU A 49 18.11 -0.96 4.32
N PHE A 50 19.19 -0.38 3.79
CA PHE A 50 19.12 0.80 2.93
C PHE A 50 19.02 0.50 1.44
N ALA A 51 19.51 -0.66 0.98
CA ALA A 51 19.51 -1.03 -0.43
C ALA A 51 18.80 -2.36 -0.69
N LEU A 52 19.15 -3.43 0.05
CA LEU A 52 18.59 -4.76 -0.22
C LEU A 52 17.11 -4.86 0.13
N LEU A 53 16.71 -4.43 1.32
CA LEU A 53 15.31 -4.50 1.74
C LEU A 53 14.39 -3.63 0.83
N PRO A 54 14.74 -2.38 0.49
CA PRO A 54 13.94 -1.57 -0.44
C PRO A 54 13.86 -2.16 -1.84
N SER A 55 14.97 -2.71 -2.36
CA SER A 55 15.02 -3.32 -3.70
C SER A 55 14.19 -4.60 -3.78
N ILE A 56 14.25 -5.48 -2.79
CA ILE A 56 13.35 -6.65 -2.69
C ILE A 56 11.90 -6.19 -2.69
N GLY A 57 11.56 -5.20 -1.86
CA GLY A 57 10.21 -4.66 -1.82
C GLY A 57 9.76 -4.04 -3.15
N LEU A 58 10.68 -3.47 -3.93
CA LEU A 58 10.43 -2.92 -5.26
C LEU A 58 10.16 -4.04 -6.25
N VAL A 59 11.01 -5.08 -6.28
CA VAL A 59 10.84 -6.27 -7.12
C VAL A 59 9.50 -6.94 -6.85
N VAL A 60 9.13 -7.11 -5.58
CA VAL A 60 7.82 -7.64 -5.19
C VAL A 60 6.69 -6.74 -5.71
N THR A 61 6.82 -5.42 -5.58
CA THR A 61 5.82 -4.48 -6.10
C THR A 61 5.67 -4.60 -7.62
N LEU A 62 6.79 -4.68 -8.34
CA LEU A 62 6.80 -4.78 -9.80
C LEU A 62 6.24 -6.14 -10.28
N LEU A 63 6.58 -7.23 -9.58
CA LEU A 63 6.04 -8.56 -9.85
C LEU A 63 4.52 -8.60 -9.65
N LEU A 64 4.01 -8.00 -8.57
CA LEU A 64 2.56 -7.90 -8.33
C LEU A 64 1.86 -7.08 -9.42
N LEU A 65 2.49 -6.02 -9.91
CA LEU A 65 1.99 -5.24 -11.04
C LEU A 65 1.97 -6.06 -12.34
N PHE A 66 3.03 -6.86 -12.58
CA PHE A 66 3.14 -7.72 -13.76
C PHE A 66 2.10 -8.86 -13.75
N LEU A 67 1.83 -9.46 -12.59
CA LEU A 67 0.78 -10.47 -12.40
C LEU A 67 -0.65 -9.89 -12.43
N GLY A 68 -0.82 -8.59 -12.70
CA GLY A 68 -2.13 -7.94 -12.72
C GLY A 68 -2.76 -7.74 -11.34
N ARG A 69 -2.07 -8.07 -10.24
CA ARG A 69 -2.54 -7.87 -8.87
C ARG A 69 -2.30 -6.42 -8.44
N ARG A 70 -3.15 -5.53 -8.94
CA ARG A 70 -3.08 -4.07 -8.72
C ARG A 70 -3.40 -3.61 -7.31
N ASN A 71 -3.81 -4.50 -6.41
CA ASN A 71 -4.11 -4.14 -5.02
C ASN A 71 -2.85 -3.75 -4.21
N GLY A 72 -1.65 -4.02 -4.73
CA GLY A 72 -0.37 -3.74 -4.07
C GLY A 72 -0.18 -4.47 -2.74
N ILE A 73 0.91 -4.17 -2.02
CA ILE A 73 1.15 -4.68 -0.66
C ILE A 73 0.14 -4.12 0.36
N ALA A 74 -0.57 -3.04 0.05
CA ALA A 74 -1.62 -2.49 0.92
C ALA A 74 -2.79 -3.45 1.13
N ALA A 75 -3.15 -4.27 0.14
CA ALA A 75 -4.16 -5.30 0.36
C ALA A 75 -3.69 -6.37 1.37
N LEU A 76 -2.42 -6.77 1.31
CA LEU A 76 -1.84 -7.66 2.31
C LEU A 76 -1.85 -7.00 3.70
N LEU A 77 -1.50 -5.71 3.78
CA LEU A 77 -1.53 -4.95 5.04
C LEU A 77 -2.94 -4.77 5.61
N ILE A 78 -3.97 -4.71 4.77
CA ILE A 78 -5.38 -4.65 5.21
C ILE A 78 -5.87 -6.00 5.71
N GLU A 79 -5.30 -7.10 5.23
CA GLU A 79 -5.55 -8.44 5.74
C GLU A 79 -4.84 -8.68 7.09
N LEU A 80 -3.87 -7.84 7.48
CA LEU A 80 -3.26 -7.90 8.80
C LEU A 80 -4.21 -7.34 9.88
N PRO A 81 -4.24 -7.96 11.08
CA PRO A 81 -5.14 -7.57 12.18
C PRO A 81 -4.84 -6.18 12.77
N LEU A 82 -3.70 -5.57 12.43
CA LEU A 82 -3.33 -4.22 12.87
C LEU A 82 -3.91 -3.09 12.01
N ALA A 83 -4.60 -3.39 10.91
CA ALA A 83 -5.13 -2.36 10.03
C ALA A 83 -6.24 -1.53 10.73
N PRO A 84 -6.16 -0.18 10.71
CA PRO A 84 -7.17 0.66 11.34
C PRO A 84 -8.54 0.45 10.69
N LYS A 85 -9.53 0.02 11.48
CA LYS A 85 -10.90 -0.29 11.03
C LYS A 85 -11.56 0.86 10.24
N LYS A 86 -11.16 2.10 10.54
CA LYS A 86 -11.61 3.31 9.86
C LYS A 86 -11.06 3.42 8.43
N LEU A 87 -9.84 2.96 8.16
CA LEU A 87 -9.29 2.96 6.80
C LEU A 87 -10.01 1.93 5.93
N THR A 88 -10.21 0.73 6.47
CA THR A 88 -10.93 -0.35 5.79
C THR A 88 -12.35 0.03 5.46
N SER A 89 -13.10 0.63 6.39
CA SER A 89 -14.47 1.08 6.10
C SER A 89 -14.52 2.15 5.01
N LEU A 90 -13.64 3.15 5.05
CA LEU A 90 -13.61 4.22 4.04
C LEU A 90 -13.21 3.70 2.64
N LEU A 91 -12.32 2.71 2.57
CA LEU A 91 -11.90 2.09 1.31
C LEU A 91 -12.92 1.07 0.77
N LEU A 92 -13.70 0.43 1.64
CA LEU A 92 -14.82 -0.44 1.25
C LEU A 92 -16.02 0.35 0.76
N THR A 93 -16.17 1.60 1.21
CA THR A 93 -17.26 2.52 0.76
C THR A 93 -17.03 3.00 -0.68
N GLN A 94 -15.82 2.79 -1.24
CA GLN A 94 -15.49 3.20 -2.59
C GLN A 94 -16.14 2.27 -3.63
N ARG A 95 -17.09 2.81 -4.40
CA ARG A 95 -18.07 2.09 -5.23
C ARG A 95 -17.49 1.27 -6.40
N SER A 96 -16.27 1.58 -6.87
CA SER A 96 -15.65 0.87 -7.99
C SER A 96 -14.35 0.16 -7.59
N GLY A 97 -14.24 -1.13 -7.95
CA GLY A 97 -13.07 -1.96 -7.65
C GLY A 97 -11.75 -1.39 -8.17
N VAL A 98 -11.77 -0.75 -9.35
CA VAL A 98 -10.59 -0.11 -9.96
C VAL A 98 -10.11 1.12 -9.17
N SER A 99 -11.05 1.93 -8.67
CA SER A 99 -10.73 3.13 -7.88
C SER A 99 -10.17 2.75 -6.51
N ARG A 100 -10.72 1.70 -5.89
CA ARG A 100 -10.20 1.09 -4.65
C ARG A 100 -8.77 0.57 -4.83
N GLN A 101 -8.50 -0.20 -5.89
CA GLN A 101 -7.17 -0.74 -6.18
C GLN A 101 -6.11 0.35 -6.33
N THR A 102 -6.45 1.41 -7.07
CA THR A 102 -5.54 2.53 -7.32
C THR A 102 -5.26 3.32 -6.04
N ALA A 103 -6.28 3.53 -5.19
CA ALA A 103 -6.12 4.17 -3.89
C ALA A 103 -5.23 3.35 -2.94
N LEU A 104 -5.43 2.03 -2.88
CA LEU A 104 -4.58 1.11 -2.10
C LEU A 104 -3.13 1.14 -2.56
N PHE A 105 -2.91 1.11 -3.87
CA PHE A 105 -1.58 1.17 -4.45
C PHE A 105 -0.88 2.50 -4.13
N SER A 106 -1.56 3.64 -4.30
CA SER A 106 -1.03 4.97 -3.96
C SER A 106 -0.70 5.08 -2.47
N LEU A 107 -1.58 4.60 -1.58
CA LEU A 107 -1.34 4.56 -0.15
C LEU A 107 -0.10 3.73 0.19
N SER A 108 0.03 2.53 -0.39
CA SER A 108 1.21 1.69 -0.21
C SER A 108 2.50 2.39 -0.64
N GLN A 109 2.52 2.99 -1.85
CA GLN A 109 3.72 3.69 -2.32
C GLN A 109 4.04 4.90 -1.43
N SER A 110 3.02 5.61 -0.93
CA SER A 110 3.21 6.72 0.01
C SER A 110 3.82 6.23 1.32
N LEU A 111 3.33 5.13 1.91
CA LEU A 111 3.87 4.59 3.16
C LEU A 111 5.32 4.14 2.99
N THR A 112 5.63 3.39 1.92
CA THR A 112 7.00 2.92 1.69
C THR A 112 7.94 4.07 1.36
N LEU A 113 7.48 5.10 0.66
CA LEU A 113 8.25 6.33 0.43
C LEU A 113 8.48 7.09 1.74
N SER A 114 7.46 7.26 2.59
CA SER A 114 7.61 7.88 3.91
C SER A 114 8.61 7.12 4.79
N PHE A 115 8.57 5.79 4.80
CA PHE A 115 9.56 4.96 5.48
C PHE A 115 10.98 5.16 4.92
N ALA A 116 11.14 5.18 3.59
CA ALA A 116 12.42 5.43 2.95
C ALA A 116 12.97 6.83 3.31
N THR A 117 12.13 7.86 3.28
CA THR A 117 12.48 9.22 3.70
C THR A 117 12.87 9.25 5.18
N GLY A 118 12.14 8.54 6.05
CA GLY A 118 12.50 8.38 7.46
C GLY A 118 13.88 7.77 7.65
N ASN A 119 14.23 6.73 6.89
CA ASN A 119 15.56 6.13 6.92
C ASN A 119 16.64 7.12 6.47
N LEU A 120 16.40 7.86 5.38
CA LEU A 120 17.34 8.87 4.89
C LEU A 120 17.57 9.98 5.93
N VAL A 121 16.49 10.48 6.56
CA VAL A 121 16.58 11.49 7.62
C VAL A 121 17.35 10.93 8.82
N GLY A 122 17.02 9.73 9.28
CA GLY A 122 17.74 9.08 10.39
C GLY A 122 19.21 8.87 10.08
N PHE A 123 19.54 8.50 8.84
CA PHE A 123 20.92 8.33 8.38
C PHE A 123 21.70 9.64 8.42
N VAL A 124 21.15 10.72 7.84
CA VAL A 124 21.79 12.04 7.85
C VAL A 124 21.94 12.57 9.28
N LEU A 125 20.90 12.45 10.12
CA LEU A 125 20.98 12.86 11.51
C LEU A 125 22.07 12.12 12.27
N MET A 126 22.23 10.81 12.02
CA MET A 126 23.28 10.02 12.67
C MET A 126 24.68 10.46 12.22
N LEU A 127 24.89 10.70 10.92
CA LEU A 127 26.16 11.23 10.42
C LEU A 127 26.51 12.62 10.98
N LEU A 128 25.50 13.46 11.24
CA LEU A 128 25.70 14.79 11.81
C LEU A 128 25.96 14.75 13.32
N ALA A 129 25.30 13.83 14.03
CA ALA A 129 25.35 13.75 15.49
C ALA A 129 26.48 12.88 16.02
N THR A 130 26.97 11.92 15.23
CA THR A 130 27.95 10.92 15.68
C THR A 130 29.07 10.72 14.66
N ASP A 131 30.28 10.54 15.16
CA ASP A 131 31.46 10.18 14.37
C ASP A 131 31.41 8.68 14.01
N VAL A 132 30.57 8.36 13.01
CA VAL A 132 30.31 6.97 12.61
C VAL A 132 31.43 6.47 11.72
N SER A 133 32.09 5.40 12.15
CA SER A 133 33.06 4.66 11.35
C SER A 133 32.43 3.40 10.78
N PHE A 134 32.27 3.32 9.46
CA PHE A 134 31.70 2.13 8.83
C PHE A 134 32.76 1.06 8.64
N VAL A 135 32.45 -0.15 9.08
CA VAL A 135 33.33 -1.31 9.04
C VAL A 135 32.50 -2.50 8.57
N TRP A 136 33.11 -3.42 7.84
CA TRP A 136 32.44 -4.65 7.42
C TRP A 136 33.11 -5.88 8.01
N ARG A 137 32.31 -6.91 8.26
CA ARG A 137 32.75 -8.20 8.81
C ARG A 137 31.93 -9.30 8.13
N SER A 138 32.58 -10.32 7.61
CA SER A 138 31.92 -11.50 7.06
C SER A 138 32.71 -12.76 7.42
N THR A 139 31.99 -13.84 7.77
CA THR A 139 32.60 -15.15 8.00
C THR A 139 32.87 -15.90 6.69
N LEU A 140 32.12 -15.57 5.64
CA LEU A 140 32.11 -16.32 4.36
C LEU A 140 32.77 -15.56 3.21
N LEU A 141 32.81 -14.23 3.28
CA LEU A 141 33.32 -13.39 2.20
C LEU A 141 34.61 -12.71 2.62
N ASP A 142 35.50 -12.55 1.65
CA ASP A 142 36.71 -11.76 1.75
C ASP A 142 36.60 -10.51 0.85
N ALA A 143 37.49 -9.54 1.01
CA ALA A 143 37.44 -8.28 0.28
C ALA A 143 37.40 -8.51 -1.25
N ALA A 144 38.20 -9.46 -1.74
CA ALA A 144 38.27 -9.79 -3.17
C ALA A 144 36.96 -10.38 -3.73
N THR A 145 36.16 -11.06 -2.91
CA THR A 145 34.85 -11.60 -3.35
C THR A 145 33.71 -10.61 -3.14
N LEU A 146 33.81 -9.73 -2.15
CA LEU A 146 32.80 -8.71 -1.87
C LEU A 146 32.90 -7.51 -2.84
N PHE A 147 34.10 -7.10 -3.23
CA PHE A 147 34.33 -5.98 -4.14
C PHE A 147 33.50 -6.05 -5.44
N PRO A 148 33.52 -7.13 -6.25
CA PRO A 148 32.77 -7.18 -7.51
C PRO A 148 31.24 -7.10 -7.29
N ILE A 149 30.74 -7.56 -6.14
CA ILE A 149 29.32 -7.47 -5.78
C ILE A 149 28.96 -6.00 -5.52
N LEU A 150 29.77 -5.28 -4.74
CA LEU A 150 29.55 -3.86 -4.45
C LEU A 150 29.74 -2.98 -5.69
N ASP A 151 30.71 -3.31 -6.55
CA ASP A 151 30.96 -2.61 -7.81
C ASP A 151 29.76 -2.74 -8.77
N THR A 152 29.21 -3.96 -8.90
CA THR A 152 27.98 -4.18 -9.67
C THR A 152 26.80 -3.39 -9.09
N LEU A 153 26.68 -3.36 -7.76
CA LEU A 153 25.65 -2.60 -7.06
C LEU A 153 25.83 -1.09 -7.25
N ALA A 154 27.05 -0.60 -7.46
CA ALA A 154 27.33 0.82 -7.66
C ALA A 154 27.09 1.33 -9.08
N SER A 155 26.82 0.41 -10.03
CA SER A 155 26.55 0.75 -11.43
C SER A 155 25.52 1.87 -11.65
N PRO A 156 24.42 2.03 -10.89
CA PRO A 156 23.45 3.09 -11.14
C PRO A 156 23.97 4.51 -10.84
N TRP A 157 25.01 4.65 -10.02
CA TRP A 157 25.64 5.93 -9.68
C TRP A 157 27.10 5.99 -10.12
N GLY A 158 27.46 5.31 -11.21
CA GLY A 158 28.81 5.33 -11.79
C GLY A 158 29.36 6.73 -12.08
N PHE A 159 28.49 7.74 -12.23
CA PHE A 159 28.91 9.15 -12.38
C PHE A 159 29.49 9.76 -11.09
N TRP A 160 29.19 9.20 -9.92
CA TRP A 160 29.65 9.68 -8.62
C TRP A 160 30.85 8.85 -8.15
N GLN A 161 32.04 9.28 -8.57
CA GLN A 161 33.31 8.56 -8.32
C GLN A 161 33.65 8.41 -6.84
N ALA A 162 33.35 9.42 -6.01
CA ALA A 162 33.62 9.35 -4.58
C ALA A 162 32.72 8.35 -3.83
N ALA A 163 31.56 8.00 -4.39
CA ALA A 163 30.64 7.00 -3.84
C ALA A 163 30.88 5.59 -4.41
N GLN A 164 32.00 5.37 -5.09
CA GLN A 164 32.38 4.05 -5.63
C GLN A 164 33.14 3.23 -4.58
N PRO A 165 32.92 1.91 -4.52
CA PRO A 165 33.71 1.05 -3.67
C PRO A 165 35.14 0.93 -4.25
N SER A 166 36.14 0.72 -3.39
CA SER A 166 37.48 0.36 -3.84
C SER A 166 38.01 -0.82 -3.03
N LEU A 167 38.81 -1.67 -3.67
CA LEU A 167 39.38 -2.85 -3.01
C LEU A 167 40.25 -2.45 -1.81
N GLU A 168 41.00 -1.35 -1.93
CA GLU A 168 41.79 -0.78 -0.83
C GLU A 168 40.90 -0.40 0.36
N MET A 169 39.79 0.31 0.09
CA MET A 169 38.83 0.68 1.13
C MET A 169 38.18 -0.53 1.79
N LEU A 170 37.85 -1.59 1.04
CA LEU A 170 37.37 -2.84 1.64
C LEU A 170 38.44 -3.46 2.56
N ASN A 171 39.69 -3.58 2.11
CA ASN A 171 40.76 -4.17 2.92
C ASN A 171 41.00 -3.39 4.23
N GLN A 172 41.01 -2.07 4.15
CA GLN A 172 41.24 -1.21 5.31
C GLN A 172 40.06 -1.19 6.29
N THR A 173 38.83 -1.30 5.78
CA THR A 173 37.60 -1.28 6.60
C THR A 173 37.09 -2.67 6.97
N GLN A 174 37.86 -3.72 6.71
CA GLN A 174 37.57 -5.07 7.16
C GLN A 174 37.97 -5.21 8.63
N ASP A 175 36.99 -5.37 9.54
CA ASP A 175 37.34 -5.63 10.93
C ASP A 175 37.78 -7.07 11.09
N PHE A 176 39.06 -7.26 11.38
CA PHE A 176 39.55 -8.53 11.87
C PHE A 176 39.89 -8.37 13.34
N ARG A 177 39.23 -9.13 14.23
CA ARG A 177 39.44 -9.07 15.69
C ARG A 177 40.91 -9.30 16.11
N LEU A 178 41.75 -9.81 15.20
CA LEU A 178 43.17 -10.12 15.43
C LEU A 178 44.14 -9.15 14.73
N ARG A 179 43.69 -8.25 13.85
CA ARG A 179 44.54 -7.22 13.23
C ARG A 179 44.24 -5.86 13.86
N GLY A 180 45.09 -5.44 14.79
CA GLY A 180 45.14 -4.05 15.25
C GLY A 180 45.78 -3.15 14.20
N ALA A 181 45.16 -3.02 13.03
CA ALA A 181 45.66 -2.13 11.99
C ALA A 181 45.27 -0.68 12.27
N LEU A 182 46.22 0.23 12.11
CA LEU A 182 45.99 1.68 12.13
C LEU A 182 45.08 2.02 10.96
N LEU A 183 43.84 2.39 11.26
CA LEU A 183 42.89 2.87 10.27
C LEU A 183 43.33 4.26 9.80
N GLU A 184 43.71 4.40 8.53
CA GLU A 184 43.82 5.72 7.92
C GLU A 184 42.40 6.32 7.82
N GLY A 185 42.17 7.43 8.53
CA GLY A 185 40.83 8.02 8.66
C GLY A 185 40.17 8.43 7.34
N ASN A 186 40.94 8.58 6.26
CA ASN A 186 40.43 9.00 4.95
C ASN A 186 39.49 7.99 4.29
N TYR A 187 39.67 6.68 4.51
CA TYR A 187 38.89 5.64 3.83
C TYR A 187 37.70 5.13 4.66
N VAL A 188 37.81 5.16 5.99
CA VAL A 188 36.75 4.75 6.92
C VAL A 188 35.52 5.65 6.80
N GLY A 189 35.75 6.95 6.54
CA GLY A 189 34.72 7.96 6.39
C GLY A 189 34.08 8.07 5.01
N GLN A 190 34.39 7.23 4.02
CA GLN A 190 33.81 7.37 2.66
C GLN A 190 32.56 6.50 2.43
N TRP A 191 32.33 5.48 3.26
CA TRP A 191 31.21 4.55 3.09
C TRP A 191 29.84 5.20 3.18
N TRP A 192 29.71 6.35 3.86
CA TRP A 192 28.44 7.07 3.90
C TRP A 192 28.02 7.56 2.51
N GLN A 193 28.96 7.90 1.63
CA GLN A 193 28.65 8.35 0.26
C GLN A 193 28.08 7.20 -0.56
N PHE A 194 28.69 6.02 -0.43
CA PHE A 194 28.20 4.79 -1.04
C PHE A 194 26.78 4.44 -0.53
N LEU A 195 26.56 4.47 0.79
CA LEU A 195 25.26 4.19 1.39
C LEU A 195 24.19 5.22 0.99
N LEU A 196 24.55 6.50 0.93
CA LEU A 196 23.66 7.57 0.48
C LEU A 196 23.25 7.35 -0.98
N ALA A 197 24.22 7.09 -1.86
CA ALA A 197 23.94 6.80 -3.27
C ALA A 197 23.04 5.56 -3.41
N ALA A 198 23.31 4.50 -2.65
CA ALA A 198 22.49 3.29 -2.63
C ALA A 198 21.06 3.57 -2.15
N GLN A 199 20.86 4.37 -1.09
CA GLN A 199 19.53 4.79 -0.63
C GLN A 199 18.77 5.56 -1.73
N LEU A 200 19.44 6.48 -2.42
CA LEU A 200 18.81 7.28 -3.47
C LEU A 200 18.40 6.39 -4.65
N CYS A 201 19.32 5.56 -5.16
CA CYS A 201 19.10 4.76 -6.37
C CYS A 201 18.19 3.55 -6.15
N TYR A 202 18.28 2.85 -5.01
CA TYR A 202 17.51 1.63 -4.76
C TYR A 202 16.24 1.84 -3.91
N SER A 203 16.12 2.97 -3.23
CA SER A 203 14.97 3.25 -2.36
C SER A 203 14.19 4.48 -2.83
N ILE A 204 14.77 5.68 -2.73
CA ILE A 204 14.02 6.94 -2.87
C ILE A 204 13.53 7.18 -4.30
N VAL A 205 14.44 7.22 -5.28
CA VAL A 205 14.13 7.54 -6.68
C VAL A 205 13.09 6.59 -7.26
N PRO A 206 13.25 5.25 -7.21
CA PRO A 206 12.27 4.36 -7.80
C PRO A 206 10.90 4.42 -7.10
N ARG A 207 10.87 4.63 -5.78
CA ARG A 207 9.61 4.79 -5.02
C ARG A 207 8.90 6.09 -5.39
N ALA A 208 9.64 7.17 -5.54
CA ALA A 208 9.10 8.46 -5.99
C ALA A 208 8.49 8.33 -7.40
N LEU A 209 9.17 7.64 -8.33
CA LEU A 209 8.65 7.38 -9.67
C LEU A 209 7.35 6.55 -9.64
N LEU A 210 7.30 5.47 -8.85
CA LEU A 210 6.10 4.65 -8.70
C LEU A 210 4.94 5.42 -8.06
N TRP A 211 5.22 6.28 -7.07
CA TRP A 211 4.21 7.12 -6.43
C TRP A 211 3.66 8.18 -7.39
N LEU A 212 4.52 8.84 -8.17
CA LEU A 212 4.10 9.78 -9.22
C LEU A 212 3.23 9.08 -10.26
N PHE A 213 3.62 7.87 -10.70
CA PHE A 213 2.82 7.07 -11.63
C PHE A 213 1.45 6.71 -11.06
N ALA A 214 1.38 6.31 -9.77
CA ALA A 214 0.14 6.00 -9.08
C ALA A 214 -0.81 7.21 -9.04
N ASN A 215 -0.29 8.38 -8.66
CA ASN A 215 -1.09 9.59 -8.52
C ASN A 215 -1.58 10.12 -9.86
N ASN A 216 -0.76 10.04 -10.91
CA ASN A 216 -1.15 10.45 -12.25
C ASN A 216 -2.29 9.58 -12.80
N LYS A 217 -2.27 8.27 -12.55
CA LYS A 217 -3.38 7.37 -12.90
C LYS A 217 -4.65 7.66 -12.12
N PHE A 218 -4.54 7.97 -10.82
CA PHE A 218 -5.70 8.32 -10.00
C PHE A 218 -6.39 9.59 -10.49
N LYS A 219 -5.61 10.64 -10.82
CA LYS A 219 -6.16 11.89 -11.39
C LYS A 219 -6.91 11.65 -12.71
N ARG A 220 -6.34 10.82 -13.60
CA ARG A 220 -6.99 10.48 -14.88
C ARG A 220 -8.26 9.66 -14.70
N ALA A 221 -8.27 8.69 -13.78
CA ALA A 221 -9.46 7.89 -13.50
C ALA A 221 -10.58 8.72 -12.87
N ALA A 222 -10.25 9.69 -12.00
CA ALA A 222 -11.20 10.63 -11.44
C ALA A 222 -11.80 11.56 -12.50
N GLN A 223 -10.97 12.09 -13.41
CA GLN A 223 -11.43 12.95 -14.51
C GLN A 223 -12.37 12.23 -15.49
N LEU A 224 -12.10 10.95 -15.78
CA LEU A 224 -12.98 10.14 -16.62
C LEU A 224 -14.32 9.84 -15.94
N GLN A 225 -14.33 9.60 -14.62
CA GLN A 225 -15.58 9.40 -13.87
C GLN A 225 -16.40 10.68 -13.74
N ASP A 226 -15.77 11.84 -13.52
CA ASP A 226 -16.47 13.13 -13.51
C ASP A 226 -17.03 13.46 -14.91
N SER A 227 -16.37 13.04 -15.99
CA SER A 227 -16.86 13.21 -17.37
C SER A 227 -18.04 12.28 -17.70
N GLU A 228 -18.05 11.04 -17.20
CA GLU A 228 -19.22 10.14 -17.35
C GLU A 228 -20.37 10.49 -16.39
N GLN A 229 -20.11 11.23 -15.32
CA GLN A 229 -21.12 11.75 -14.40
C GLN A 229 -21.63 13.15 -14.76
N ASP A 230 -21.16 13.78 -15.85
CA ASP A 230 -21.76 15.00 -16.37
C ASP A 230 -23.21 14.66 -16.80
N PRO A 231 -24.25 15.14 -16.08
CA PRO A 231 -25.64 14.72 -16.26
C PRO A 231 -26.24 15.13 -17.61
N SER A 232 -25.47 15.83 -18.44
CA SER A 232 -25.92 16.47 -19.67
C SER A 232 -26.07 15.51 -20.87
N HIS A 233 -25.63 14.25 -20.75
CA HIS A 233 -25.76 13.25 -21.83
C HIS A 233 -26.67 12.06 -21.53
N GLN A 234 -27.33 11.99 -20.37
CA GLN A 234 -28.57 11.21 -20.31
C GLN A 234 -29.62 11.97 -21.10
N LEU A 235 -29.76 11.59 -22.37
CA LEU A 235 -30.91 11.91 -23.22
C LEU A 235 -32.15 12.07 -22.36
N ALA A 236 -32.70 13.27 -22.41
CA ALA A 236 -33.97 13.64 -21.84
C ALA A 236 -35.06 12.67 -22.30
N VAL A 237 -35.23 11.55 -21.60
CA VAL A 237 -36.56 11.02 -21.36
C VAL A 237 -37.15 12.01 -20.37
N VAL A 238 -37.83 13.01 -20.92
CA VAL A 238 -38.68 13.93 -20.18
C VAL A 238 -39.68 13.07 -19.43
N THR A 239 -39.39 12.75 -18.17
CA THR A 239 -40.43 12.39 -17.21
C THR A 239 -41.04 13.72 -16.79
N PRO A 240 -42.27 14.05 -17.19
CA PRO A 240 -42.90 15.28 -16.74
C PRO A 240 -43.01 15.27 -15.22
N ALA A 241 -43.02 16.47 -14.63
CA ALA A 241 -43.16 16.67 -13.20
C ALA A 241 -44.34 15.87 -12.64
N PRO A 242 -44.24 15.27 -11.44
CA PRO A 242 -45.33 14.53 -10.85
C PRO A 242 -46.48 15.50 -10.57
N GLU A 243 -47.49 15.48 -11.42
CA GLU A 243 -48.78 16.08 -11.11
C GLU A 243 -49.36 15.30 -9.92
N SER A 244 -49.54 16.01 -8.80
CA SER A 244 -50.08 15.50 -7.55
C SER A 244 -51.39 14.71 -7.75
N ASP A 245 -51.49 13.60 -7.02
CA ASP A 245 -52.73 12.98 -6.57
C ASP A 245 -53.84 12.73 -7.62
N LYS A 246 -53.46 12.16 -8.77
CA LYS A 246 -54.39 11.31 -9.52
C LYS A 246 -53.84 9.91 -9.64
N LEU A 247 -54.44 8.98 -8.90
CA LEU A 247 -54.35 7.55 -9.20
C LEU A 247 -54.62 7.37 -10.69
N ALA A 248 -53.72 6.68 -11.38
CA ALA A 248 -53.87 6.36 -12.79
C ALA A 248 -55.21 5.65 -13.01
N ALA A 249 -55.93 6.02 -14.07
CA ALA A 249 -57.18 5.34 -14.43
C ALA A 249 -56.90 3.85 -14.63
N SER A 250 -57.75 3.00 -14.05
CA SER A 250 -57.68 1.55 -14.20
C SER A 250 -57.79 1.19 -15.69
N VAL A 251 -56.66 0.89 -16.33
CA VAL A 251 -56.66 0.45 -17.73
C VAL A 251 -56.88 -1.06 -17.74
N SER A 252 -57.94 -1.51 -18.41
CA SER A 252 -58.27 -2.94 -18.53
C SER A 252 -57.48 -3.63 -19.65
N GLU A 253 -56.67 -2.88 -20.41
CA GLU A 253 -55.85 -3.40 -21.51
C GLU A 253 -54.36 -3.07 -21.32
N ILE A 254 -53.54 -4.10 -21.39
CA ILE A 254 -52.08 -4.01 -21.27
C ILE A 254 -51.54 -3.44 -22.59
N PRO A 255 -50.77 -2.32 -22.58
CA PRO A 255 -50.21 -1.77 -23.81
C PRO A 255 -49.22 -2.75 -24.44
N ALA A 256 -49.23 -2.85 -25.78
CA ALA A 256 -48.56 -3.90 -26.58
C ALA A 256 -47.02 -4.01 -26.39
N ASN A 257 -46.42 -3.05 -25.70
CA ASN A 257 -45.00 -2.89 -25.45
C ASN A 257 -44.63 -2.95 -23.95
N ALA A 258 -45.57 -3.30 -23.06
CA ALA A 258 -45.29 -3.55 -21.66
C ALA A 258 -44.81 -5.00 -21.44
N VAL A 259 -43.63 -5.16 -20.85
CA VAL A 259 -43.16 -6.45 -20.34
C VAL A 259 -43.65 -6.60 -18.91
N LEU A 260 -44.64 -7.48 -18.72
CA LEU A 260 -45.19 -7.79 -17.41
C LEU A 260 -44.23 -8.78 -16.71
N PHE A 261 -43.46 -8.28 -15.75
CA PHE A 261 -42.61 -9.12 -14.91
C PHE A 261 -43.46 -9.69 -13.78
N ASP A 262 -44.00 -10.90 -13.99
CA ASP A 262 -44.68 -11.65 -12.96
C ASP A 262 -43.67 -12.48 -12.14
N CYS A 263 -43.37 -12.02 -10.93
CA CYS A 263 -42.51 -12.71 -9.98
C CYS A 263 -43.26 -13.80 -9.18
N ALA A 264 -44.60 -13.88 -9.29
CA ALA A 264 -45.39 -14.89 -8.58
C ALA A 264 -45.21 -16.30 -9.16
N HIS A 265 -44.80 -16.40 -10.43
CA HIS A 265 -44.57 -17.67 -11.13
C HIS A 265 -43.09 -17.96 -11.39
N THR A 266 -42.21 -17.53 -10.47
CA THR A 266 -40.79 -17.84 -10.56
C THR A 266 -40.59 -19.35 -10.47
N SER A 267 -39.92 -19.97 -11.45
CA SER A 267 -39.80 -21.43 -11.50
C SER A 267 -39.02 -21.98 -10.29
N ASP A 268 -39.47 -23.13 -9.75
CA ASP A 268 -38.80 -23.81 -8.63
C ASP A 268 -37.33 -24.15 -8.94
N ALA A 269 -37.00 -24.32 -10.22
CA ALA A 269 -35.64 -24.51 -10.70
C ALA A 269 -34.76 -23.26 -10.50
N LEU A 270 -35.31 -22.06 -10.67
CA LEU A 270 -34.59 -20.81 -10.39
C LEU A 270 -34.50 -20.55 -8.89
N LEU A 271 -35.57 -20.78 -8.14
CA LEU A 271 -35.57 -20.64 -6.69
C LEU A 271 -34.56 -21.58 -6.03
N SER A 272 -34.51 -22.85 -6.44
CA SER A 272 -33.51 -23.81 -5.95
C SER A 272 -32.07 -23.46 -6.35
N LYS A 273 -31.87 -22.84 -7.52
CA LYS A 273 -30.54 -22.37 -7.97
C LYS A 273 -30.07 -21.16 -7.17
N ILE A 274 -30.97 -20.22 -6.88
CA ILE A 274 -30.72 -19.07 -6.00
C ILE A 274 -30.44 -19.55 -4.58
N GLU A 275 -31.25 -20.46 -4.04
CA GLU A 275 -31.05 -21.06 -2.73
C GLU A 275 -29.69 -21.76 -2.63
N LYS A 276 -29.31 -22.56 -3.65
CA LYS A 276 -28.01 -23.22 -3.69
C LYS A 276 -26.87 -22.22 -3.74
N SER A 277 -27.00 -21.13 -4.50
CA SER A 277 -26.00 -20.06 -4.57
C SER A 277 -25.89 -19.28 -3.25
N LEU A 278 -27.01 -19.07 -2.55
CA LEU A 278 -27.04 -18.44 -1.23
C LEU A 278 -26.45 -19.34 -0.16
N ARG A 279 -26.72 -20.66 -0.18
CA ARG A 279 -26.11 -21.63 0.74
C ARG A 279 -24.60 -21.76 0.53
N VAL A 280 -24.12 -21.75 -0.73
CA VAL A 280 -22.68 -21.70 -1.04
C VAL A 280 -22.05 -20.41 -0.50
N SER A 281 -22.76 -19.29 -0.58
CA SER A 281 -22.29 -18.00 -0.05
C SER A 281 -22.33 -17.93 1.49
N ALA A 282 -23.33 -18.55 2.13
CA ALA A 282 -23.46 -18.64 3.58
C ALA A 282 -22.44 -19.62 4.21
N SER A 283 -22.00 -20.62 3.45
CA SER A 283 -21.00 -21.59 3.93
C SER A 283 -19.60 -20.99 4.15
N TYR A 284 -19.33 -19.76 3.68
CA TYR A 284 -18.07 -19.07 3.96
C TYR A 284 -18.04 -18.30 5.29
N LYS A 285 -19.18 -18.14 5.99
CA LYS A 285 -19.20 -17.61 7.37
C LYS A 285 -20.59 -17.74 7.98
N ALA A 286 -20.84 -18.81 8.71
CA ALA A 286 -21.90 -18.82 9.71
C ALA A 286 -21.24 -18.79 11.10
N PRO A 287 -21.41 -17.72 11.89
CA PRO A 287 -21.29 -17.82 13.33
C PRO A 287 -22.41 -18.75 13.83
N THR A 288 -22.05 -19.67 14.72
CA THR A 288 -22.99 -20.57 15.39
C THR A 288 -24.04 -19.79 16.18
N SER A 289 -25.28 -20.30 16.09
CA SER A 289 -26.51 -19.97 16.83
C SER A 289 -27.14 -18.59 16.63
N PHE A 290 -28.28 -18.56 15.93
CA PHE A 290 -29.37 -17.62 16.16
C PHE A 290 -30.65 -18.44 16.38
N ASP A 291 -30.99 -18.67 17.65
CA ASP A 291 -32.34 -19.09 18.04
C ASP A 291 -33.24 -17.85 18.00
N PHE A 292 -34.28 -17.89 17.18
CA PHE A 292 -35.31 -16.86 17.14
C PHE A 292 -36.66 -17.51 17.45
N THR A 293 -37.03 -17.50 18.73
CA THR A 293 -38.36 -17.88 19.21
C THR A 293 -39.32 -16.73 18.94
N LEU A 294 -40.30 -16.93 18.05
CA LEU A 294 -41.39 -16.00 17.83
C LEU A 294 -42.49 -16.27 18.86
N ASP A 295 -42.51 -15.48 19.93
CA ASP A 295 -43.62 -15.40 20.87
C ASP A 295 -44.61 -14.30 20.44
N GLY A 296 -45.90 -14.68 20.39
CA GLY A 296 -47.03 -13.76 20.52
C GLY A 296 -47.74 -13.36 19.22
N ILE A 297 -48.94 -13.88 19.00
CA ILE A 297 -50.22 -13.26 19.43
C ILE A 297 -51.36 -14.10 18.83
N SER A 298 -52.18 -14.70 19.71
CA SER A 298 -53.43 -15.38 19.36
C SER A 298 -54.53 -14.37 18.97
N PRO A 299 -55.41 -14.69 18.01
CA PRO A 299 -56.55 -13.84 17.67
C PRO A 299 -57.71 -14.04 18.67
N THR A 300 -58.12 -12.97 19.33
CA THR A 300 -59.34 -12.88 20.14
C THR A 300 -60.57 -12.80 19.25
N SER A 301 -61.56 -13.63 19.59
CA SER A 301 -62.86 -13.78 18.94
C SER A 301 -63.89 -12.70 19.32
N THR A 302 -64.68 -12.29 18.31
CA THR A 302 -66.11 -11.90 18.31
C THR A 302 -66.56 -10.61 19.03
N PRO A 303 -67.54 -9.87 18.44
CA PRO A 303 -68.95 -10.19 18.69
C PRO A 303 -69.90 -10.06 17.47
N SER A 304 -70.89 -10.95 17.39
CA SER A 304 -72.30 -10.70 17.07
C SER A 304 -73.11 -11.92 17.51
#